data_AF-A0A521U5A1-F1
#
_entry.id   AF-A0A521U5A1-F1
#
_cell.length_a   1.000
_cell.length_b   1.000
_cell.length_c   1.000
_cell.angle_alpha   90.00
_cell.angle_beta   90.00
_cell.angle_gamma   90.00
#
_symmetry.space_group_name_H-M   'P 1'
#
loop_
_entity.id
_entity.type
_entity.pdbx_description
1 polymer ?
#
loop_
_entity_poly.entity_id
_entity_poly.type
_entity_poly.pdbx_seq_one_letter_code
_entity_poly.pdbx_strand_id
1 'polypeptide(L)'
;MTSDLVDVSVTIQLGSRSRRLPLIALAAALHLPRDPLRLTLVGLVLALPTEERAIAGLGEPTEGADRSSFGTSEENAETFDPVDRSTNDEVLLEKRERPSARFLAELLDDLGNLPALERLLEATPTAVVTAALDETLALPAERIRRTRAAYFTAAVRRRLSAGQVTAS
;
A
#
# COMPACT_ATOMS: atom_id res chain seq x y z
N MET A 1 -7.72 -30.43 24.46
CA MET A 1 -6.88 -29.39 25.08
C MET A 1 -7.50 -28.05 24.75
N THR A 2 -8.32 -27.51 25.66
CA THR A 2 -8.90 -26.17 25.55
C THR A 2 -7.79 -25.19 25.81
N SER A 3 -7.11 -24.72 24.75
CA SER A 3 -6.21 -23.59 24.86
C SER A 3 -7.00 -22.43 25.42
N ASP A 4 -6.71 -22.06 26.67
CA ASP A 4 -7.17 -20.81 27.28
C ASP A 4 -6.65 -19.69 26.40
N LEU A 5 -7.53 -19.28 25.47
CA LEU A 5 -7.21 -18.39 24.38
C LEU A 5 -7.02 -17.01 24.99
N VAL A 6 -5.76 -16.55 25.07
CA VAL A 6 -5.42 -15.16 25.39
C VAL A 6 -6.40 -14.25 24.67
N ASP A 7 -7.21 -13.51 25.44
CA ASP A 7 -8.29 -12.71 24.89
C ASP A 7 -7.68 -11.45 24.26
N VAL A 8 -7.51 -11.50 22.94
CA VAL A 8 -6.89 -10.41 22.19
C VAL A 8 -7.87 -9.26 22.12
N SER A 9 -7.50 -8.12 22.71
CA SER A 9 -8.26 -6.87 22.60
C SER A 9 -7.66 -5.98 21.53
N VAL A 10 -8.49 -5.44 20.64
CA VAL A 10 -8.09 -4.52 19.58
C VAL A 10 -8.50 -3.10 19.97
N THR A 11 -7.58 -2.16 19.85
CA THR A 11 -7.88 -0.73 20.04
C THR A 11 -8.04 -0.08 18.67
N ILE A 12 -9.22 0.48 18.41
CA ILE A 12 -9.53 1.22 17.20
C ILE A 12 -9.45 2.72 17.52
N GLN A 13 -8.64 3.46 16.76
CA GLN A 13 -8.61 4.92 16.80
C GLN A 13 -9.33 5.50 15.60
N LEU A 14 -10.26 6.41 15.86
CA LEU A 14 -11.05 7.16 14.88
C LEU A 14 -10.95 8.65 15.24
N GLY A 15 -10.00 9.36 14.62
CA GLY A 15 -9.67 10.73 14.98
C GLY A 15 -9.17 10.82 16.42
N SER A 16 -9.79 11.66 17.25
CA SER A 16 -9.47 11.81 18.68
C SER A 16 -10.09 10.74 19.59
N ARG A 17 -10.92 9.83 19.03
CA ARG A 17 -11.60 8.81 19.82
C ARG A 17 -10.86 7.48 19.72
N SER A 18 -10.68 6.84 20.87
CA SER A 18 -10.13 5.50 20.98
C SER A 18 -11.12 4.58 21.66
N ARG A 19 -11.35 3.41 21.09
CA ARG A 19 -12.21 2.38 21.70
C ARG A 19 -11.50 1.04 21.67
N ARG A 20 -11.43 0.41 22.84
CA ARG A 20 -10.92 -0.95 23.00
C ARG A 20 -12.08 -1.94 22.91
N LEU A 21 -11.92 -2.96 22.08
CA LEU A 21 -12.95 -3.96 21.82
C LEU A 21 -12.30 -5.36 21.87
N PRO A 22 -12.98 -6.37 22.42
CA PRO A 22 -12.48 -7.74 22.33
C PRO A 22 -12.58 -8.23 20.88
N LEU A 23 -11.62 -9.05 20.44
CA LEU A 23 -11.55 -9.54 19.07
C LEU A 23 -12.84 -10.26 18.63
N ILE A 24 -13.51 -10.94 19.57
CA ILE A 24 -14.77 -11.63 19.29
C ILE A 24 -15.90 -10.65 18.92
N ALA A 25 -15.96 -9.48 19.55
CA ALA A 25 -16.95 -8.46 19.22
C ALA A 25 -16.68 -7.86 17.83
N LEU A 26 -15.39 -7.69 17.49
CA LEU A 26 -14.99 -7.23 16.16
C LEU A 26 -15.36 -8.26 15.07
N ALA A 27 -15.06 -9.53 15.31
CA ALA A 27 -15.39 -10.63 14.41
C ALA A 27 -16.91 -10.72 14.18
N ALA A 28 -17.70 -10.64 15.25
CA ALA A 28 -19.15 -10.65 15.19
C ALA A 28 -19.71 -9.45 14.41
N ALA A 29 -19.23 -8.24 14.69
CA ALA A 29 -19.69 -7.01 14.04
C ALA A 29 -19.38 -6.98 12.53
N LEU A 30 -18.29 -7.62 12.12
CA LEU A 30 -17.87 -7.68 10.71
C LEU A 30 -18.32 -8.97 9.99
N HIS A 31 -19.02 -9.87 10.69
CA HIS A 31 -19.38 -11.19 10.20
C HIS A 31 -18.18 -12.00 9.65
N LEU A 32 -17.02 -11.88 10.30
CA LEU A 32 -15.78 -12.56 9.91
C LEU A 32 -15.48 -13.75 10.83
N PRO A 33 -14.90 -14.84 10.32
CA PRO A 33 -14.43 -15.95 11.15
C PRO A 33 -13.28 -15.49 12.06
N ARG A 34 -13.35 -15.87 13.34
CA ARG A 34 -12.43 -15.40 14.40
C ARG A 34 -10.98 -15.80 14.15
N ASP A 35 -10.73 -17.05 13.75
CA ASP A 35 -9.37 -17.58 13.65
C ASP A 35 -8.59 -16.96 12.48
N PRO A 36 -9.17 -16.83 11.26
CA PRO A 36 -8.53 -16.07 10.20
C PRO A 36 -8.25 -14.62 10.59
N LEU A 37 -9.22 -13.94 11.23
CA LEU A 37 -9.06 -12.56 11.67
C LEU A 37 -7.89 -12.42 12.66
N ARG A 38 -7.76 -13.37 13.59
CA ARG A 38 -6.64 -13.42 14.56
C ARG A 38 -5.31 -13.55 13.84
N LEU A 39 -5.18 -14.50 12.92
CA LEU A 39 -3.94 -14.73 12.17
C LEU A 39 -3.56 -13.51 11.34
N THR A 40 -4.54 -12.86 10.68
CA THR A 40 -4.31 -11.65 9.89
C THR A 40 -3.84 -10.49 10.76
N LEU A 41 -4.47 -10.27 11.93
CA LEU A 41 -4.08 -9.19 12.84
C LEU A 41 -2.68 -9.41 13.42
N VAL A 42 -2.34 -10.64 13.83
CA VAL A 42 -0.99 -10.98 14.29
C VAL A 42 0.02 -10.77 13.17
N GLY A 43 -0.29 -11.24 11.95
CA GLY A 43 0.58 -11.02 10.79
C GLY A 43 0.78 -9.54 10.48
N LEU A 44 -0.26 -8.71 10.63
CA LEU A 44 -0.18 -7.26 10.50
C LEU A 44 0.73 -6.63 11.57
N VAL A 45 0.59 -7.03 12.84
CA VAL A 45 1.45 -6.54 13.93
C VAL A 45 2.91 -6.90 13.68
N LEU A 46 3.19 -8.12 13.22
CA LEU A 46 4.55 -8.58 12.91
C LEU A 46 5.14 -7.96 11.64
N ALA A 47 4.28 -7.56 10.69
CA ALA A 47 4.69 -6.93 9.43
C ALA A 47 4.81 -5.40 9.51
N LEU A 48 4.35 -4.79 10.61
CA LEU A 48 4.61 -3.37 10.86
C LEU A 48 6.07 -3.24 11.28
N PRO A 49 6.86 -2.36 10.63
CA PRO A 49 8.17 -2.02 11.15
C PRO A 49 7.96 -1.50 12.57
N THR A 50 8.61 -2.11 13.54
CA THR A 50 8.64 -1.63 14.91
C THR A 50 9.37 -0.30 14.86
N GLU A 51 8.65 0.79 14.59
CA GLU A 51 9.14 2.11 14.94
C GLU A 51 9.21 2.11 16.45
N GLU A 52 10.42 1.84 16.93
CA GLU A 52 10.87 2.09 18.27
C GLU A 52 10.53 3.55 18.54
N ARG A 53 9.37 3.78 19.17
CA ARG A 53 9.05 5.05 19.79
C ARG A 53 10.13 5.26 20.84
N ALA A 54 11.20 5.91 20.43
CA ALA A 54 12.03 6.71 21.31
C ALA A 54 11.04 7.63 22.02
N ILE A 55 10.73 7.25 23.25
CA ILE A 55 10.06 8.08 24.22
C ILE A 55 10.95 9.32 24.29
N ALA A 56 10.51 10.40 23.63
CA ALA A 56 11.09 11.71 23.75
C ALA A 56 10.93 12.13 25.21
N GLY A 57 11.89 11.73 26.02
CA GLY A 57 12.08 12.24 27.37
C GLY A 57 12.63 13.65 27.27
N LEU A 58 11.82 14.60 27.72
CA LEU A 58 12.22 15.76 28.52
C LEU A 58 13.44 16.56 28.02
N GLY A 59 13.14 17.64 27.28
CA GLY A 59 14.00 18.81 27.12
C GLY A 59 13.11 20.04 26.92
N GLU A 60 13.28 21.03 27.79
CA GLU A 60 12.38 22.16 28.08
C GLU A 60 12.18 23.19 26.94
N PRO A 61 11.12 24.02 26.99
CA PRO A 61 10.88 25.08 26.03
C PRO A 61 11.69 26.33 26.38
N THR A 62 12.68 26.68 25.58
CA THR A 62 13.28 28.03 25.62
C THR A 62 12.60 28.95 24.62
N GLU A 63 11.72 29.80 25.14
CA GLU A 63 11.39 31.12 24.62
C GLU A 63 12.64 31.91 24.21
N GLY A 64 12.56 32.69 23.12
CA GLY A 64 13.62 33.67 22.83
C GLY A 64 13.63 34.28 21.44
N ALA A 65 12.65 35.16 21.18
CA ALA A 65 12.74 36.42 20.44
C ALA A 65 13.42 36.53 19.04
N ASP A 66 12.58 36.94 18.09
CA ASP A 66 12.72 38.06 17.14
C ASP A 66 14.11 38.49 16.67
N ARG A 67 14.29 38.58 15.34
CA ARG A 67 14.29 39.87 14.62
C ARG A 67 14.52 39.71 13.11
N SER A 68 13.93 40.66 12.40
CA SER A 68 13.85 40.86 10.95
C SER A 68 15.18 41.14 10.24
N SER A 69 15.24 40.74 8.96
CA SER A 69 15.76 41.53 7.83
C SER A 69 15.24 40.91 6.53
N PHE A 70 14.16 41.42 5.94
CA PHE A 70 14.16 42.36 4.82
C PHE A 70 15.32 42.20 3.82
N GLY A 71 14.99 41.71 2.63
CA GLY A 71 15.85 41.57 1.46
C GLY A 71 14.99 41.29 0.23
N THR A 72 14.79 42.33 -0.55
CA THR A 72 13.79 42.54 -1.61
C THR A 72 14.17 41.90 -2.95
N SER A 73 13.14 41.52 -3.73
CA SER A 73 13.11 41.31 -5.21
C SER A 73 14.02 40.23 -5.80
N GLU A 74 13.63 39.44 -6.81
CA GLU A 74 13.03 39.85 -8.08
C GLU A 74 12.07 38.78 -8.64
N GLU A 75 11.19 39.28 -9.50
CA GLU A 75 10.26 38.57 -10.37
C GLU A 75 10.94 37.48 -11.22
N ASN A 76 10.28 36.34 -11.36
CA ASN A 76 10.25 35.66 -12.66
C ASN A 76 8.89 34.99 -12.83
N ALA A 77 8.05 35.67 -13.60
CA ALA A 77 6.83 35.12 -14.15
C ALA A 77 7.20 34.30 -15.40
N GLU A 78 7.14 32.97 -15.29
CA GLU A 78 7.05 32.11 -16.47
C GLU A 78 5.70 31.36 -16.43
N THR A 79 4.75 32.01 -17.11
CA THR A 79 3.80 31.44 -18.05
C THR A 79 3.39 29.98 -17.84
N PHE A 80 2.13 29.84 -17.41
CA PHE A 80 1.30 28.67 -17.68
C PHE A 80 1.27 28.36 -19.18
N ASP A 81 1.73 27.17 -19.56
CA ASP A 81 1.30 26.49 -20.77
C ASP A 81 0.50 25.24 -20.37
N PRO A 82 -0.82 25.17 -20.65
CA PRO A 82 -1.56 23.93 -20.54
C PRO A 82 -1.26 23.10 -21.79
N VAL A 83 -0.30 22.18 -21.70
CA VAL A 83 -0.10 21.20 -22.78
C VAL A 83 -1.16 20.11 -22.66
N ASP A 84 -2.24 20.37 -23.38
CA ASP A 84 -3.17 19.39 -23.90
C ASP A 84 -2.38 18.38 -24.77
N ARG A 85 -2.11 17.20 -24.22
CA ARG A 85 -1.76 15.99 -24.97
C ARG A 85 -2.60 14.84 -24.47
N SER A 86 -3.86 14.88 -24.87
CA SER A 86 -4.56 13.71 -25.37
C SER A 86 -3.68 12.99 -26.41
N THR A 87 -2.97 11.96 -25.97
CA THR A 87 -2.57 10.87 -26.85
C THR A 87 -3.11 9.60 -26.23
N ASN A 88 -4.11 9.04 -26.91
CA ASN A 88 -4.57 7.68 -26.74
C ASN A 88 -3.37 6.74 -26.90
N ASP A 89 -2.71 6.39 -25.80
CA ASP A 89 -1.93 5.17 -25.72
C ASP A 89 -2.86 4.07 -25.19
N GLU A 90 -3.87 3.76 -26.02
CA GLU A 90 -4.35 2.40 -26.15
C GLU A 90 -3.18 1.57 -26.67
N VAL A 91 -2.23 1.27 -25.78
CA VAL A 91 -1.18 0.30 -26.06
C VAL A 91 -1.88 -1.04 -26.15
N LEU A 92 -2.23 -1.37 -27.39
CA LEU A 92 -2.51 -2.68 -27.93
C LEU A 92 -1.76 -3.76 -27.14
N LEU A 93 -2.43 -4.31 -26.12
CA LEU A 93 -2.08 -5.58 -25.46
C LEU A 93 -2.41 -6.77 -26.38
N GLU A 94 -2.33 -6.59 -27.71
CA GLU A 94 -2.58 -7.59 -28.74
C GLU A 94 -1.30 -8.35 -29.11
N LYS A 95 -0.65 -8.89 -28.09
CA LYS A 95 0.21 -10.09 -28.08
C LYS A 95 0.81 -10.13 -26.69
N ARG A 96 0.09 -10.77 -25.75
CA ARG A 96 0.52 -10.86 -24.34
C ARG A 96 1.71 -11.80 -24.19
N GLU A 97 2.88 -11.36 -24.65
CA GLU A 97 4.15 -11.83 -24.12
C GLU A 97 4.15 -11.57 -22.62
N ARG A 98 4.62 -12.55 -21.84
CA ARG A 98 4.64 -12.44 -20.38
C ARG A 98 5.58 -11.28 -20.02
N PRO A 99 5.12 -10.25 -19.29
CA PRO A 99 5.98 -9.13 -18.92
C PRO A 99 7.16 -9.66 -18.09
N SER A 100 8.37 -9.17 -18.37
CA SER A 100 9.56 -9.60 -17.63
C SER A 100 9.56 -9.02 -16.21
N ALA A 101 10.23 -9.71 -15.28
CA ALA A 101 10.31 -9.24 -13.88
C ALA A 101 11.00 -7.88 -13.78
N ARG A 102 12.03 -7.66 -14.61
CA ARG A 102 12.75 -6.39 -14.69
C ARG A 102 11.84 -5.26 -15.20
N PHE A 103 11.07 -5.52 -16.24
CA PHE A 103 10.09 -4.56 -16.74
C PHE A 103 9.06 -4.18 -15.66
N LEU A 104 8.53 -5.17 -14.94
CA LEU A 104 7.62 -4.90 -13.81
C LEU A 104 8.29 -4.12 -12.69
N ALA A 105 9.55 -4.42 -12.37
CA ALA A 105 10.29 -3.74 -11.32
C ALA A 105 10.53 -2.26 -11.66
N GLU A 106 10.88 -1.95 -12.92
CA GLU A 106 11.04 -0.58 -13.40
C GLU A 106 9.68 0.15 -13.41
N LEU A 107 8.62 -0.50 -13.90
CA LEU A 107 7.28 0.08 -13.99
C LEU A 107 6.62 0.35 -12.63
N LEU A 108 6.91 -0.49 -11.64
CA LEU A 108 6.39 -0.38 -10.27
C LEU A 108 7.32 0.41 -9.34
N ASP A 109 8.45 0.90 -9.86
CA ASP A 109 9.52 1.59 -9.12
C ASP A 109 10.03 0.77 -7.91
N ASP A 110 10.26 -0.52 -8.13
CA ASP A 110 10.67 -1.49 -7.09
C ASP A 110 11.76 -2.45 -7.60
N LEU A 111 12.89 -1.88 -8.04
CA LEU A 111 14.07 -2.66 -8.48
C LEU A 111 14.64 -3.55 -7.38
N GLY A 112 14.50 -3.18 -6.11
CA GLY A 112 14.99 -3.95 -4.96
C GLY A 112 14.30 -5.30 -4.78
N ASN A 113 13.16 -5.51 -5.43
CA ASN A 113 12.30 -6.67 -5.23
C ASN A 113 12.23 -7.60 -6.45
N LEU A 114 13.18 -7.45 -7.39
CA LEU A 114 13.35 -8.27 -8.58
C LEU A 114 13.22 -9.79 -8.32
N PRO A 115 13.93 -10.39 -7.34
CA PRO A 115 13.83 -11.82 -7.07
C PRO A 115 12.45 -12.28 -6.57
N ALA A 116 11.66 -11.38 -5.98
CA ALA A 116 10.29 -11.70 -5.59
C ALA A 116 9.33 -11.58 -6.77
N LEU A 117 9.55 -10.63 -7.68
CA LEU A 117 8.78 -10.47 -8.91
C LEU A 117 9.03 -11.62 -9.91
N GLU A 118 10.25 -12.16 -9.97
CA GLU A 118 10.57 -13.36 -10.76
C GLU A 118 9.75 -14.58 -10.29
N ARG A 119 9.84 -14.90 -8.99
CA ARG A 119 9.03 -15.96 -8.37
C ARG A 119 7.52 -15.69 -8.50
N LEU A 120 7.16 -14.41 -8.32
CA LEU A 120 5.96 -13.71 -8.77
C LEU A 120 5.36 -14.31 -10.04
N LEU A 121 6.07 -13.99 -11.10
CA LEU A 121 5.72 -14.32 -12.46
C LEU A 121 5.67 -15.82 -12.61
N GLU A 122 6.71 -16.57 -12.26
CA GLU A 122 6.79 -18.03 -12.40
C GLU A 122 5.55 -18.76 -11.87
N ALA A 123 5.09 -18.40 -10.67
CA ALA A 123 3.98 -19.05 -9.99
C ALA A 123 2.59 -18.56 -10.44
N THR A 124 2.50 -17.48 -11.22
CA THR A 124 1.23 -16.79 -11.51
C THR A 124 0.89 -16.87 -13.01
N PRO A 125 -0.37 -17.19 -13.37
CA PRO A 125 -0.83 -17.12 -14.76
C PRO A 125 -0.70 -15.70 -15.34
N THR A 126 -0.24 -15.57 -16.57
CA THR A 126 -0.03 -14.27 -17.25
C THR A 126 -1.31 -13.42 -17.30
N ALA A 127 -2.48 -14.04 -17.43
CA ALA A 127 -3.77 -13.33 -17.40
C ALA A 127 -4.05 -12.63 -16.06
N VAL A 128 -3.63 -13.24 -14.94
CA VAL A 128 -3.80 -12.65 -13.61
C VAL A 128 -2.81 -11.51 -13.40
N VAL A 129 -1.57 -11.69 -13.87
CA VAL A 129 -0.51 -10.67 -13.81
C VAL A 129 -0.93 -9.42 -14.59
N THR A 130 -1.38 -9.59 -15.83
CA THR A 130 -1.82 -8.48 -16.69
C THR A 130 -3.01 -7.74 -16.07
N ALA A 131 -4.05 -8.46 -15.66
CA ALA A 131 -5.22 -7.83 -15.04
C ALA A 131 -4.90 -7.12 -13.70
N ALA A 132 -3.95 -7.63 -12.92
CA ALA A 132 -3.47 -6.97 -11.71
C ALA A 132 -2.62 -5.73 -12.01
N LEU A 133 -1.84 -5.77 -13.10
CA LEU A 133 -1.04 -4.64 -13.55
C LEU A 133 -1.96 -3.52 -14.05
N ASP A 134 -2.93 -3.83 -14.91
CA ASP A 134 -3.93 -2.86 -15.41
C ASP A 134 -4.64 -2.15 -14.25
N GLU A 135 -5.06 -2.91 -13.24
CA GLU A 135 -5.68 -2.36 -12.05
C GLU A 135 -4.75 -1.45 -11.24
N THR A 136 -3.46 -1.81 -11.16
CA THR A 136 -2.46 -1.03 -10.43
C THR A 136 -2.14 0.28 -11.15
N LEU A 137 -2.06 0.27 -12.49
CA LEU A 137 -1.76 1.43 -13.30
C LEU A 137 -2.95 2.38 -13.46
N ALA A 138 -4.18 1.85 -13.41
CA ALA A 138 -5.40 2.66 -13.44
C ALA A 138 -5.56 3.57 -12.21
N LEU A 139 -4.81 3.31 -11.13
CA LEU A 139 -4.85 4.13 -9.92
C LEU A 139 -3.75 5.21 -9.95
N PRO A 140 -4.12 6.47 -9.71
CA PRO A 140 -3.14 7.53 -9.44
C PRO A 140 -2.25 7.13 -8.26
N ALA A 141 -0.95 7.42 -8.34
CA ALA A 141 0.02 7.02 -7.34
C ALA A 141 -0.34 7.55 -5.93
N GLU A 142 -0.97 8.72 -5.88
CA GLU A 142 -1.42 9.41 -4.66
C GLU A 142 -2.51 8.62 -3.92
N ARG A 143 -3.24 7.73 -4.61
CA ARG A 143 -4.28 6.88 -4.00
C ARG A 143 -3.72 5.59 -3.42
N ILE A 144 -2.45 5.28 -3.69
CA ILE A 144 -1.78 4.06 -3.22
C ILE A 144 -1.09 4.36 -1.89
N ARG A 145 -1.60 3.76 -0.79
CA ARG A 145 -1.13 4.04 0.58
C ARG A 145 0.30 3.57 0.90
N ARG A 146 0.92 2.77 0.03
CA ARG A 146 2.27 2.22 0.19
C ARG A 146 3.04 2.44 -1.10
N THR A 147 3.47 1.36 -1.76
CA THR A 147 4.14 1.38 -3.06
C THR A 147 3.26 0.73 -4.11
N ARG A 148 3.47 1.09 -5.38
CA ARG A 148 2.80 0.44 -6.51
C ARG A 148 3.06 -1.07 -6.53
N ALA A 149 4.28 -1.49 -6.22
CA ALA A 149 4.63 -2.91 -6.12
C ALA A 149 3.86 -3.67 -5.02
N ALA A 150 3.66 -3.05 -3.85
CA ALA A 150 2.85 -3.64 -2.79
C ALA A 150 1.38 -3.76 -3.22
N TYR A 151 0.84 -2.75 -3.90
CA TYR A 151 -0.52 -2.79 -4.42
C TYR A 151 -0.68 -3.88 -5.49
N PHE A 152 0.24 -3.94 -6.45
CA PHE A 152 0.27 -4.97 -7.49
C PHE A 152 0.29 -6.37 -6.89
N THR A 153 1.18 -6.62 -5.92
CA THR A 153 1.27 -7.92 -5.24
C THR A 153 -0.02 -8.29 -4.51
N ALA A 154 -0.68 -7.31 -3.87
CA ALA A 154 -1.97 -7.51 -3.23
C ALA A 154 -3.09 -7.80 -4.25
N ALA A 155 -3.09 -7.11 -5.40
CA ALA A 155 -4.04 -7.34 -6.48
C ALA A 155 -3.89 -8.74 -7.10
N VAL A 156 -2.65 -9.20 -7.33
CA VAL A 156 -2.35 -10.57 -7.78
C VAL A 156 -2.89 -11.58 -6.78
N ARG A 157 -2.56 -11.45 -5.49
CA ARG A 157 -3.03 -12.37 -4.44
C ARG A 157 -4.55 -12.43 -4.35
N ARG A 158 -5.21 -11.27 -4.40
CA ARG A 158 -6.67 -11.18 -4.35
C ARG A 158 -7.31 -11.93 -5.52
N ARG A 159 -6.77 -11.81 -6.73
CA ARG A 159 -7.28 -12.51 -7.92
C ARG A 159 -7.04 -14.01 -7.88
N LEU A 160 -5.88 -14.44 -7.37
CA LEU A 160 -5.62 -15.86 -7.13
C LEU A 160 -6.59 -16.46 -6.09
N SER A 161 -6.86 -15.74 -5.01
CA SER A 161 -7.82 -16.17 -3.99
C SER A 161 -9.27 -16.12 -4.45
N ALA A 162 -9.62 -15.22 -5.36
CA ALA A 162 -10.96 -15.09 -5.93
C ALA A 162 -11.30 -16.17 -6.97
N GLY A 163 -10.38 -17.08 -7.28
CA GLY A 163 -10.62 -18.17 -8.24
C GLY A 163 -10.92 -17.69 -9.67
N GLN A 164 -10.56 -16.45 -10.01
CA GLN A 164 -10.72 -15.92 -11.38
C GLN A 164 -9.68 -16.51 -12.32
N VAL A 165 -9.81 -17.81 -12.58
CA VAL A 165 -9.48 -18.40 -13.88
C VAL A 165 -10.79 -18.34 -14.67
N THR A 166 -11.14 -17.16 -15.18
CA THR A 166 -12.01 -17.11 -16.36
C THR A 166 -11.18 -17.68 -17.50
N ALA A 167 -11.28 -18.99 -17.66
CA ALA A 167 -11.03 -19.63 -18.93
C ALA A 167 -12.09 -19.10 -19.90
N SER A 168 -11.65 -18.35 -20.90
CA SER A 168 -12.36 -18.10 -22.14
C SER A 168 -11.34 -18.17 -23.25
#